data_AF-A0A1I0HAI7-F1
#
_entry.id   AF-A0A1I0HAI7-F1
#
_cell.length_a   1.000
_cell.length_b   1.000
_cell.length_c   1.000
_cell.angle_alpha   90.00
_cell.angle_beta   90.00
_cell.angle_gamma   90.00
#
_symmetry.space_group_name_H-M   'P 1'
#
loop_
_entity.id
_entity.type
_entity.pdbx_description
1 polymer ?
#
loop_
_entity_poly.entity_id
_entity_poly.type
_entity_poly.pdbx_seq_one_letter_code
_entity_poly.pdbx_strand_id
1 'polypeptide(L)'
;MTTSTNGGATDTRTDRQVDVRTPAGETSGSVTLPGELFDASANVSLMHQVVVAQLAAARQGTHATKTRGQVSGGGIKPYRQKGTGRARQGSIRAPQFTGGGTVHGPQPRDYSQKTPKKMKAAALRGALSDRARENRVHVVSTFVDGDAPRTKAALATLESITRAKRVLVVLDRDDVLNWVSLRNVPQVHLLEAGQLNTYDVLVADEVVFTEAALAEFVASPAKGRGVTKPDLTTPDIPGAIPSIQGEGTTDLDLGESPAEPAPETTSAARTAAPAATTAQEAAPATAAEAAAAPVAQAEVANAGADATPPTEDGTTDATPEEKA
;
A
#
# COMPACT_ATOMS: atom_id res chain seq x y z
N MET A 1 -44.45 -21.19 -12.20
CA MET A 1 -43.55 -20.76 -11.13
C MET A 1 -42.74 -21.96 -10.70
N THR A 2 -41.57 -22.15 -11.29
CA THR A 2 -40.67 -23.27 -10.99
C THR A 2 -39.45 -22.68 -10.30
N THR A 3 -39.37 -22.85 -9.00
CA THR A 3 -38.24 -22.41 -8.17
C THR A 3 -37.05 -23.31 -8.46
N SER A 4 -36.04 -22.77 -9.14
CA SER A 4 -34.74 -23.42 -9.30
C SER A 4 -33.98 -23.36 -7.98
N THR A 5 -33.88 -24.50 -7.32
CA THR A 5 -33.03 -24.73 -6.15
C THR A 5 -31.58 -24.66 -6.61
N ASN A 6 -30.90 -23.54 -6.38
CA ASN A 6 -29.45 -23.48 -6.52
C ASN A 6 -28.82 -24.32 -5.41
N GLY A 7 -28.46 -25.56 -5.75
CA GLY A 7 -27.58 -26.38 -4.94
C GLY A 7 -26.24 -25.68 -4.74
N GLY A 8 -25.97 -25.28 -3.50
CA GLY A 8 -24.65 -24.80 -3.11
C GLY A 8 -23.67 -25.96 -3.20
N ALA A 9 -22.82 -25.96 -4.23
CA ALA A 9 -21.63 -26.79 -4.23
C ALA A 9 -20.80 -26.39 -3.01
N THR A 10 -20.64 -27.33 -2.07
CA THR A 10 -19.60 -27.25 -1.05
C THR A 10 -18.26 -27.32 -1.80
N ASP A 11 -17.69 -26.16 -2.06
CA ASP A 11 -16.34 -26.01 -2.61
C ASP A 11 -15.38 -26.67 -1.61
N THR A 12 -14.98 -27.92 -1.87
CA THR A 12 -14.12 -28.70 -0.96
C THR A 12 -12.71 -28.12 -1.04
N ARG A 13 -12.44 -27.10 -0.23
CA ARG A 13 -11.12 -26.50 -0.10
C ARG A 13 -10.22 -27.43 0.69
N THR A 14 -9.01 -27.65 0.19
CA THR A 14 -8.08 -28.61 0.80
C THR A 14 -7.08 -27.87 1.68
N ASP A 15 -6.97 -28.32 2.92
CA ASP A 15 -5.92 -27.85 3.84
C ASP A 15 -4.55 -28.33 3.34
N ARG A 16 -3.54 -27.45 3.41
CA ARG A 16 -2.16 -27.79 3.00
C ARG A 16 -1.25 -27.79 4.22
N GLN A 17 -0.32 -28.73 4.29
CA GLN A 17 0.74 -28.69 5.29
C GLN A 17 1.97 -27.99 4.72
N VAL A 18 2.58 -27.11 5.51
CA VAL A 18 3.85 -26.46 5.20
C VAL A 18 4.80 -26.67 6.36
N ASP A 19 6.02 -27.07 6.04
CA ASP A 19 7.09 -27.28 7.01
C ASP A 19 7.54 -25.96 7.62
N VAL A 20 7.72 -25.95 8.94
CA VAL A 20 8.33 -24.84 9.67
C VAL A 20 9.84 -25.00 9.65
N ARG A 21 10.54 -23.97 9.19
CA ARG A 21 12.00 -23.92 9.20
C ARG A 21 12.51 -23.13 10.41
N THR A 22 13.49 -23.69 11.08
CA THR A 22 14.26 -22.97 12.09
C THR A 22 15.36 -22.15 11.43
N PRO A 23 15.90 -21.13 12.10
CA PRO A 23 17.06 -20.37 11.64
C PRO A 23 18.32 -21.22 11.38
N ALA A 24 18.43 -22.40 12.00
CA ALA A 24 19.46 -23.39 11.72
C ALA A 24 19.25 -24.17 10.40
N GLY A 25 18.10 -24.00 9.74
CA GLY A 25 17.72 -24.70 8.50
C GLY A 25 17.05 -26.07 8.73
N GLU A 26 16.82 -26.44 9.99
CA GLU A 26 16.15 -27.68 10.36
C GLU A 26 14.62 -27.52 10.30
N THR A 27 13.90 -28.61 10.04
CA THR A 27 12.43 -28.62 10.10
C THR A 27 11.99 -28.88 11.54
N SER A 28 11.39 -27.91 12.23
CA SER A 28 10.92 -28.08 13.62
C SER A 28 9.51 -28.68 13.73
N GLY A 29 8.72 -28.63 12.66
CA GLY A 29 7.35 -29.13 12.63
C GLY A 29 6.64 -28.81 11.31
N SER A 30 5.34 -29.08 11.24
CA SER A 30 4.49 -28.67 10.12
C SER A 30 3.30 -27.86 10.64
N VAL A 31 2.92 -26.82 9.89
CA VAL A 31 1.74 -25.98 10.16
C VAL A 31 0.72 -26.21 9.05
N THR A 32 -0.55 -26.32 9.45
CA THR A 32 -1.67 -26.49 8.51
C THR A 32 -2.16 -25.12 8.05
N LEU A 33 -2.10 -24.88 6.74
CA LEU A 33 -2.72 -23.76 6.05
C LEU A 33 -4.18 -24.08 5.76
N PRO A 34 -5.15 -23.31 6.31
CA PRO A 34 -6.56 -23.55 6.07
C PRO A 34 -6.92 -23.33 4.59
N GLY A 35 -7.59 -24.31 3.98
CA GLY A 35 -8.02 -24.26 2.59
C GLY A 35 -8.91 -23.05 2.31
N GLU A 36 -9.70 -22.58 3.28
CA GLU A 36 -10.52 -21.37 3.15
C GLU A 36 -9.75 -20.10 2.77
N LEU A 37 -8.50 -19.99 3.19
CA LEU A 37 -7.65 -18.82 2.94
C LEU A 37 -6.65 -19.06 1.81
N PHE A 38 -6.13 -20.28 1.70
CA PHE A 38 -5.02 -20.65 0.81
C PHE A 38 -5.41 -21.55 -0.37
N ASP A 39 -6.70 -21.87 -0.54
CA ASP A 39 -7.20 -22.64 -1.68
C ASP A 39 -8.44 -22.01 -2.35
N ALA A 40 -8.43 -20.68 -2.49
CA ALA A 40 -9.40 -19.94 -3.28
C ALA A 40 -9.05 -19.94 -4.78
N SER A 41 -10.06 -19.86 -5.66
CA SER A 41 -9.85 -19.67 -7.09
C SER A 41 -9.20 -18.30 -7.38
N ALA A 42 -8.05 -18.28 -8.04
CA ALA A 42 -7.39 -17.05 -8.47
C ALA A 42 -8.16 -16.39 -9.62
N ASN A 43 -8.87 -15.29 -9.33
CA ASN A 43 -9.57 -14.48 -10.35
C ASN A 43 -8.73 -13.26 -10.73
N VAL A 44 -8.13 -13.32 -11.92
CA VAL A 44 -7.22 -12.28 -12.43
C VAL A 44 -7.90 -10.92 -12.58
N SER A 45 -9.15 -10.86 -13.06
CA SER A 45 -9.87 -9.60 -13.24
C SER A 45 -10.15 -8.91 -11.90
N LEU A 46 -10.50 -9.68 -10.88
CA LEU A 46 -10.75 -9.18 -9.54
C LEU A 46 -9.45 -8.69 -8.89
N MET A 47 -8.36 -9.45 -9.01
CA MET A 47 -7.04 -9.05 -8.52
C MET A 47 -6.55 -7.77 -9.21
N HIS A 48 -6.67 -7.68 -10.52
CA HIS A 48 -6.33 -6.49 -11.29
C HIS A 48 -7.09 -5.25 -10.80
N GLN A 49 -8.41 -5.34 -10.59
CA GLN A 49 -9.20 -4.21 -10.11
C GLN A 49 -8.76 -3.75 -8.71
N VAL A 50 -8.45 -4.68 -7.80
CA VAL A 50 -7.98 -4.35 -6.46
C VAL A 50 -6.61 -3.69 -6.50
N VAL A 51 -5.68 -4.22 -7.30
CA VAL A 51 -4.32 -3.67 -7.47
C VAL A 51 -4.36 -2.27 -8.07
N VAL A 52 -5.14 -2.07 -9.14
CA VAL A 52 -5.30 -0.74 -9.76
C VAL A 52 -5.88 0.26 -8.76
N ALA A 53 -6.86 -0.13 -7.95
CA ALA A 53 -7.42 0.72 -6.91
C ALA A 53 -6.38 1.06 -5.81
N GLN A 54 -5.54 0.10 -5.42
CA GLN A 54 -4.47 0.31 -4.44
C GLN A 54 -3.40 1.27 -4.97
N LEU A 55 -2.95 1.08 -6.21
CA LEU A 55 -1.99 1.98 -6.88
C LEU A 55 -2.57 3.38 -7.11
N ALA A 56 -3.86 3.47 -7.42
CA ALA A 56 -4.55 4.75 -7.56
C ALA A 56 -4.63 5.49 -6.23
N ALA A 57 -4.88 4.79 -5.11
CA ALA A 57 -4.89 5.39 -3.78
C ALA A 57 -3.49 5.86 -3.31
N ALA A 58 -2.42 5.20 -3.77
CA ALA A 58 -1.05 5.63 -3.49
C ALA A 58 -0.66 6.93 -4.23
N ARG A 59 -1.41 7.32 -5.27
CA ARG A 59 -1.12 8.51 -6.08
C ARG A 59 -1.60 9.79 -5.39
N GLN A 60 -0.66 10.65 -5.01
CA GLN A 60 -0.93 11.90 -4.26
C GLN A 60 -1.69 12.98 -5.03
N GLY A 61 -1.52 13.06 -6.36
CA GLY A 61 -2.31 13.99 -7.18
C GLY A 61 -2.03 15.49 -7.01
N THR A 62 -0.86 15.90 -6.52
CA THR A 62 -0.50 17.29 -6.16
C THR A 62 -0.15 18.22 -7.33
N HIS A 63 -0.61 17.92 -8.54
CA HIS A 63 -0.36 18.75 -9.73
C HIS A 63 -1.36 19.90 -9.84
N ALA A 64 -0.89 21.10 -10.13
CA ALA A 64 -1.74 22.25 -10.41
C ALA A 64 -1.16 23.11 -11.53
N THR A 65 -2.03 23.59 -12.40
CA THR A 65 -1.73 24.67 -13.34
C THR A 65 -2.58 25.89 -13.02
N LYS A 66 -2.02 27.07 -13.29
CA LYS A 66 -2.77 28.32 -13.13
C LYS A 66 -3.76 28.48 -14.29
N THR A 67 -5.04 28.49 -13.95
CA THR A 67 -6.10 28.89 -14.86
C THR A 67 -5.99 30.38 -15.18
N ARG A 68 -6.71 30.84 -16.22
CA ARG A 68 -6.73 32.26 -16.62
C ARG A 68 -6.93 33.23 -15.46
N GLY A 69 -7.78 32.89 -14.48
CA GLY A 69 -8.06 33.75 -13.32
C GLY A 69 -6.98 33.73 -12.24
N GLN A 70 -6.10 32.73 -12.23
CA GLN A 70 -5.03 32.56 -11.24
C GLN A 70 -3.68 33.13 -11.73
N VAL A 71 -3.56 33.43 -13.03
CA VAL A 71 -2.35 34.08 -13.59
C VAL A 71 -2.40 35.58 -13.31
N SER A 72 -1.32 36.13 -12.76
CA SER A 72 -1.23 37.54 -12.37
C SER A 72 -1.42 38.51 -13.54
N GLY A 73 -2.28 39.53 -13.38
CA GLY A 73 -2.53 40.58 -14.37
C GLY A 73 -3.74 40.31 -15.28
N GLY A 74 -3.88 41.10 -16.35
CA GLY A 74 -4.97 40.93 -17.32
C GLY A 74 -6.37 41.32 -16.84
N GLY A 75 -6.47 42.12 -15.77
CA GLY A 75 -7.71 42.70 -15.24
C GLY A 75 -8.23 43.93 -16.01
N ILE A 76 -7.48 44.41 -17.01
CA ILE A 76 -7.89 45.53 -17.88
C ILE A 76 -7.80 45.08 -19.33
N LYS A 77 -8.76 45.56 -20.14
CA LYS A 77 -8.80 45.31 -21.57
C LYS A 77 -7.60 45.99 -22.27
N PRO A 78 -6.84 45.29 -23.12
CA PRO A 78 -5.62 45.86 -23.71
C PRO A 78 -5.85 47.09 -24.61
N TYR A 79 -7.00 47.16 -25.29
CA TYR A 79 -7.38 48.28 -26.16
C TYR A 79 -8.88 48.33 -26.44
N ARG A 80 -9.35 49.43 -27.03
CA ARG A 80 -10.75 49.65 -27.43
C ARG A 80 -11.32 48.53 -28.30
N GLN A 81 -12.62 48.25 -28.19
CA GLN A 81 -13.30 47.11 -28.84
C GLN A 81 -13.25 47.15 -30.38
N LYS A 82 -13.19 48.33 -30.98
CA LYS A 82 -13.17 48.56 -32.44
C LYS A 82 -12.22 49.70 -32.79
N GLY A 83 -11.78 49.77 -34.05
CA GLY A 83 -10.99 50.88 -34.59
C GLY A 83 -9.47 50.77 -34.43
N THR A 84 -8.93 49.61 -34.06
CA THR A 84 -7.47 49.38 -33.92
C THR A 84 -6.85 48.54 -35.04
N GLY A 85 -7.66 47.96 -35.94
CA GLY A 85 -7.19 47.04 -36.99
C GLY A 85 -6.69 45.68 -36.51
N ARG A 86 -6.60 45.45 -35.19
CA ARG A 86 -6.16 44.19 -34.57
C ARG A 86 -7.36 43.28 -34.24
N ALA A 87 -7.09 41.98 -34.04
CA ALA A 87 -8.07 41.03 -33.52
C ALA A 87 -8.65 41.51 -32.16
N ARG A 88 -9.89 41.14 -31.83
CA ARG A 88 -10.49 41.58 -30.56
C ARG A 88 -9.91 40.81 -29.39
N GLN A 89 -9.43 41.51 -28.38
CA GLN A 89 -8.85 40.90 -27.19
C GLN A 89 -9.47 41.46 -25.91
N GLY A 90 -9.90 40.54 -25.04
CA GLY A 90 -10.50 40.87 -23.75
C GLY A 90 -9.51 40.97 -22.60
N SER A 91 -8.39 40.25 -22.68
CA SER A 91 -7.37 40.18 -21.64
C SER A 91 -6.05 39.69 -22.23
N ILE A 92 -4.92 40.10 -21.65
CA ILE A 92 -3.58 39.58 -21.99
C ILE A 92 -3.33 38.17 -21.44
N ARG A 93 -4.19 37.66 -20.53
CA ARG A 93 -4.05 36.33 -19.91
C ARG A 93 -4.93 35.25 -20.56
N ALA A 94 -5.49 35.55 -21.74
CA ALA A 94 -6.26 34.56 -22.48
C ALA A 94 -5.37 33.38 -22.94
N PRO A 95 -5.90 32.17 -23.09
CA PRO A 95 -5.09 30.96 -23.30
C PRO A 95 -4.22 30.97 -24.58
N GLN A 96 -4.67 31.67 -25.62
CA GLN A 96 -3.94 31.83 -26.87
C GLN A 96 -2.74 32.78 -26.76
N PHE A 97 -2.61 33.53 -25.66
CA PHE A 97 -1.47 34.42 -25.43
C PHE A 97 -0.31 33.67 -24.78
N THR A 98 0.90 34.11 -25.10
CA THR A 98 2.09 33.74 -24.35
C THR A 98 1.96 34.22 -22.89
N GLY A 99 2.21 33.33 -21.94
CA GLY A 99 1.95 33.62 -20.52
C GLY A 99 0.46 33.76 -20.16
N GLY A 100 -0.43 33.27 -21.02
CA GLY A 100 -1.85 33.05 -20.72
C GLY A 100 -2.07 31.86 -19.79
N GLY A 101 -3.26 31.75 -19.22
CA GLY A 101 -3.62 30.61 -18.37
C GLY A 101 -3.99 29.36 -19.16
N THR A 102 -3.73 28.19 -18.58
CA THR A 102 -4.12 26.89 -19.17
C THR A 102 -5.61 26.64 -19.00
N VAL A 103 -6.32 26.22 -20.07
CA VAL A 103 -7.77 25.95 -20.02
C VAL A 103 -8.07 24.61 -19.35
N HIS A 104 -7.58 23.52 -19.94
CA HIS A 104 -7.78 22.16 -19.44
C HIS A 104 -6.46 21.63 -18.91
N GLY A 105 -5.95 22.30 -17.88
CA GLY A 105 -4.72 21.90 -17.22
C GLY A 105 -4.99 20.96 -16.03
N PRO A 106 -3.97 20.21 -15.59
CA PRO A 106 -4.08 19.37 -14.41
C PRO A 106 -4.41 20.22 -13.17
N GLN A 107 -5.32 19.71 -12.35
CA GLN A 107 -5.71 20.27 -11.05
C GLN A 107 -5.56 19.22 -9.95
N PRO A 108 -5.31 19.62 -8.70
CA PRO A 108 -5.17 18.67 -7.61
C PRO A 108 -6.45 17.86 -7.46
N ARG A 109 -6.33 16.54 -7.48
CA ARG A 109 -7.47 15.63 -7.32
C ARG A 109 -7.06 14.36 -6.59
N ASP A 110 -8.02 13.81 -5.87
CA ASP A 110 -7.90 12.46 -5.31
C ASP A 110 -8.12 11.41 -6.41
N TYR A 111 -7.27 10.39 -6.42
CA TYR A 111 -7.32 9.25 -7.34
C TYR A 111 -7.90 7.99 -6.67
N SER A 112 -8.25 8.07 -5.38
CA SER A 112 -8.78 6.93 -4.63
C SER A 112 -10.07 6.37 -5.24
N GLN A 113 -10.16 5.04 -5.30
CA GLN A 113 -11.32 4.32 -5.82
C GLN A 113 -11.93 3.46 -4.72
N LYS A 114 -13.25 3.52 -4.57
CA LYS A 114 -13.95 2.74 -3.55
C LYS A 114 -14.12 1.29 -3.99
N THR A 115 -13.37 0.38 -3.35
CA THR A 115 -13.48 -1.06 -3.59
C THR A 115 -14.24 -1.76 -2.45
N PRO A 116 -15.25 -2.60 -2.75
CA PRO A 116 -15.98 -3.38 -1.74
C PRO A 116 -15.05 -4.26 -0.87
N LYS A 117 -15.34 -4.35 0.43
CA LYS A 117 -14.52 -5.11 1.39
C LYS A 117 -14.35 -6.59 1.01
N LYS A 118 -15.43 -7.23 0.55
CA LYS A 118 -15.41 -8.64 0.12
C LYS A 118 -14.50 -8.86 -1.09
N MET A 119 -14.40 -7.88 -1.99
CA MET A 119 -13.49 -7.96 -3.14
C MET A 119 -12.03 -7.87 -2.71
N LYS A 120 -11.70 -6.96 -1.78
CA LYS A 120 -10.34 -6.87 -1.23
C LYS A 120 -9.90 -8.19 -0.57
N ALA A 121 -10.77 -8.77 0.27
CA ALA A 121 -10.51 -10.05 0.92
C ALA A 121 -10.39 -11.21 -0.09
N ALA A 122 -11.26 -11.26 -1.10
CA ALA A 122 -11.21 -12.29 -2.13
C ALA A 122 -9.94 -12.19 -3.00
N ALA A 123 -9.50 -10.98 -3.34
CA ALA A 123 -8.25 -10.76 -4.08
C ALA A 123 -7.03 -11.25 -3.30
N LEU A 124 -6.95 -10.90 -2.01
CA LEU A 124 -5.85 -11.33 -1.15
C LEU A 124 -5.80 -12.86 -1.02
N ARG A 125 -6.96 -13.51 -0.77
CA ARG A 125 -7.03 -14.98 -0.73
C ARG A 125 -6.63 -15.60 -2.06
N GLY A 126 -7.09 -15.06 -3.18
CA GLY A 126 -6.69 -15.52 -4.52
C GLY A 126 -5.18 -15.44 -4.75
N ALA A 127 -4.55 -14.33 -4.36
CA ALA A 127 -3.11 -14.14 -4.50
C ALA A 127 -2.29 -15.08 -3.58
N LEU A 128 -2.70 -15.26 -2.32
CA LEU A 128 -2.05 -16.22 -1.42
C LEU A 128 -2.25 -17.67 -1.85
N SER A 129 -3.42 -17.99 -2.41
CA SER A 129 -3.71 -19.33 -2.91
C SER A 129 -2.87 -19.69 -4.12
N ASP A 130 -2.60 -18.72 -5.00
CA ASP A 130 -1.68 -18.87 -6.13
C ASP A 130 -0.26 -19.20 -5.64
N ARG A 131 0.27 -18.44 -4.68
CA ARG A 131 1.58 -18.71 -4.06
C ARG A 131 1.62 -20.05 -3.33
N ALA A 132 0.55 -20.42 -2.63
CA ALA A 132 0.48 -21.69 -1.93
C ALA A 132 0.42 -22.90 -2.88
N ARG A 133 -0.20 -22.77 -4.06
CA ARG A 133 -0.24 -23.83 -5.09
C ARG A 133 1.12 -24.08 -5.71
N GLU A 134 1.93 -23.04 -5.83
CA GLU A 134 3.30 -23.13 -6.36
C GLU A 134 4.33 -23.52 -5.28
N ASN A 135 3.92 -23.81 -4.04
CA ASN A 135 4.79 -24.06 -2.88
C ASN A 135 5.76 -22.90 -2.57
N ARG A 136 5.33 -21.65 -2.80
CA ARG A 136 6.10 -20.41 -2.60
C ARG A 136 5.75 -19.68 -1.31
N VAL A 137 5.10 -20.41 -0.39
CA VAL A 137 4.76 -19.94 0.95
C VAL A 137 5.60 -20.74 1.93
N HIS A 138 6.45 -20.03 2.67
CA HIS A 138 7.35 -20.63 3.66
C HIS A 138 6.98 -20.14 5.06
N VAL A 139 7.15 -21.00 6.05
CA VAL A 139 6.91 -20.67 7.46
C VAL A 139 8.21 -20.84 8.22
N VAL A 140 8.53 -19.84 9.05
CA VAL A 140 9.74 -19.79 9.86
C VAL A 140 9.34 -19.57 11.31
N SER A 141 10.01 -20.21 12.26
CA SER A 141 9.78 -19.92 13.68
C SER A 141 10.23 -18.49 14.01
N THR A 142 11.49 -18.19 13.71
CA THR A 142 12.19 -16.93 14.01
C THR A 142 13.31 -16.71 12.98
N PHE A 143 13.63 -15.46 12.64
CA PHE A 143 14.78 -15.17 11.76
C PHE A 143 16.10 -15.01 12.52
N VAL A 144 16.05 -14.71 13.81
CA VAL A 144 17.22 -14.49 14.66
C VAL A 144 17.01 -15.21 15.99
N ASP A 145 17.96 -16.07 16.38
CA ASP A 145 17.93 -16.85 17.64
C ASP A 145 18.41 -16.08 18.89
N GLY A 146 18.66 -14.78 18.79
CA GLY A 146 19.26 -14.01 19.87
C GLY A 146 18.51 -12.72 20.20
N ASP A 147 18.76 -12.19 21.39
CA ASP A 147 18.14 -10.95 21.91
C ASP A 147 18.60 -9.66 21.21
N ALA A 148 19.50 -9.76 20.22
CA ALA A 148 20.06 -8.61 19.51
C ALA A 148 19.78 -8.68 18.01
N PRO A 149 19.33 -7.59 17.37
CA PRO A 149 19.06 -7.57 15.95
C PRO A 149 20.35 -7.73 15.14
N ARG A 150 20.36 -8.68 14.21
CA ARG A 150 21.54 -9.03 13.39
C ARG A 150 21.13 -9.37 11.96
N THR A 151 21.34 -8.43 11.03
CA THR A 151 21.03 -8.61 9.61
C THR A 151 21.76 -9.79 8.97
N LYS A 152 23.03 -10.03 9.34
CA LYS A 152 23.80 -11.16 8.79
C LYS A 152 23.19 -12.53 9.13
N ALA A 153 22.67 -12.67 10.35
CA ALA A 153 22.02 -13.91 10.78
C ALA A 153 20.68 -14.09 10.04
N ALA A 154 19.86 -13.04 10.02
CA ALA A 154 18.57 -13.07 9.33
C ALA A 154 18.71 -13.33 7.82
N LEU A 155 19.75 -12.82 7.17
CA LEU A 155 20.06 -13.11 5.77
C LEU A 155 20.46 -14.57 5.55
N ALA A 156 21.29 -15.15 6.42
CA ALA A 156 21.68 -16.55 6.30
C ALA A 156 20.46 -17.49 6.42
N THR A 157 19.53 -17.18 7.32
CA THR A 157 18.25 -17.90 7.44
C THR A 157 17.37 -17.69 6.21
N LEU A 158 17.28 -16.46 5.69
CA LEU A 158 16.49 -16.19 4.50
C LEU A 158 17.05 -16.92 3.26
N GLU A 159 18.37 -16.94 3.08
CA GLU A 159 19.06 -17.60 1.96
C GLU A 159 18.98 -19.13 2.01
N SER A 160 18.80 -19.72 3.20
CA SER A 160 18.58 -21.16 3.34
C SER A 160 17.17 -21.58 2.92
N ILE A 161 16.20 -20.68 3.02
CA ILE A 161 14.80 -20.91 2.65
C ILE A 161 14.57 -20.58 1.18
N THR A 162 15.03 -19.41 0.74
CA THR A 162 14.70 -18.85 -0.56
C THR A 162 15.91 -18.24 -1.26
N ARG A 163 15.92 -18.36 -2.59
CA ARG A 163 16.86 -17.66 -3.48
C ARG A 163 16.14 -16.69 -4.42
N ALA A 164 14.88 -16.35 -4.10
CA ALA A 164 14.08 -15.48 -4.92
C ALA A 164 14.59 -14.03 -4.88
N LYS A 165 14.32 -13.29 -5.96
CA LYS A 165 14.79 -11.91 -6.11
C LYS A 165 13.99 -10.92 -5.26
N ARG A 166 12.71 -11.22 -5.01
CA ARG A 166 11.81 -10.40 -4.19
C ARG A 166 11.08 -11.29 -3.21
N VAL A 167 11.29 -11.05 -1.93
CA VAL A 167 10.66 -11.82 -0.86
C VAL A 167 9.79 -10.90 -0.02
N LEU A 168 8.55 -11.32 0.20
CA LEU A 168 7.67 -10.68 1.18
C LEU A 168 7.82 -11.42 2.50
N VAL A 169 8.29 -10.73 3.53
CA VAL A 169 8.36 -11.27 4.89
C VAL A 169 7.23 -10.66 5.71
N VAL A 170 6.37 -11.52 6.25
CA VAL A 170 5.25 -11.14 7.09
C VAL A 170 5.59 -11.44 8.54
N LEU A 171 5.61 -10.40 9.35
CA LEU A 171 5.94 -10.43 10.76
C LEU A 171 4.71 -10.11 11.62
N ASP A 172 4.80 -10.51 12.89
CA ASP A 172 3.89 -10.02 13.92
C ASP A 172 4.24 -8.56 14.27
N ARG A 173 3.27 -7.81 14.80
CA ARG A 173 3.45 -6.39 15.09
C ARG A 173 4.52 -6.13 16.16
N ASP A 174 4.62 -7.02 17.14
CA ASP A 174 5.50 -6.84 18.30
C ASP A 174 6.92 -7.38 18.06
N ASP A 175 7.18 -7.98 16.88
CA ASP A 175 8.46 -8.56 16.50
C ASP A 175 9.45 -7.50 15.96
N VAL A 176 9.91 -6.64 16.88
CA VAL A 176 10.86 -5.56 16.58
C VAL A 176 12.23 -6.10 16.18
N LEU A 177 12.66 -7.24 16.73
CA LEU A 177 13.98 -7.82 16.47
C LEU A 177 14.13 -8.23 14.99
N ASN A 178 13.14 -8.95 14.45
CA ASN A 178 13.18 -9.38 13.04
C ASN A 178 12.94 -8.19 12.10
N TRP A 179 12.09 -7.23 12.50
CA TRP A 179 11.86 -6.01 11.72
C TRP A 179 13.14 -5.19 11.52
N VAL A 180 13.87 -4.90 12.59
CA VAL A 180 15.12 -4.14 12.52
C VAL A 180 16.20 -4.92 11.77
N SER A 181 16.22 -6.24 11.90
CA SER A 181 17.22 -7.10 11.24
C SER A 181 17.05 -7.13 9.72
N LEU A 182 15.81 -7.12 9.21
CA LEU A 182 15.52 -7.31 7.78
C LEU A 182 15.25 -6.01 7.00
N ARG A 183 14.87 -4.89 7.65
CA ARG A 183 14.42 -3.67 6.95
C ARG A 183 15.43 -3.02 5.99
N ASN A 184 16.71 -3.33 6.14
CA ASN A 184 17.77 -2.77 5.31
C ASN A 184 18.05 -3.62 4.04
N VAL A 185 17.45 -4.81 3.94
CA VAL A 185 17.74 -5.74 2.85
C VAL A 185 16.92 -5.35 1.60
N PRO A 186 17.56 -5.04 0.45
CA PRO A 186 16.84 -4.55 -0.74
C PRO A 186 15.86 -5.55 -1.36
N GLN A 187 16.12 -6.86 -1.20
CA GLN A 187 15.27 -7.92 -1.76
C GLN A 187 14.03 -8.20 -0.91
N VAL A 188 13.98 -7.70 0.33
CA VAL A 188 12.94 -8.00 1.30
C VAL A 188 11.98 -6.83 1.43
N HIS A 189 10.69 -7.10 1.28
CA HIS A 189 9.63 -6.21 1.71
C HIS A 189 9.05 -6.76 3.02
N LEU A 190 8.95 -5.90 4.04
CA LEU A 190 8.40 -6.27 5.34
C LEU A 190 6.96 -5.77 5.47
N LEU A 191 6.07 -6.63 5.95
CA LEU A 191 4.71 -6.26 6.34
C LEU A 191 4.34 -6.88 7.68
N GLU A 192 3.50 -6.16 8.42
CA GLU A 192 2.73 -6.73 9.53
C GLU A 192 1.60 -7.61 8.99
N ALA A 193 1.27 -8.71 9.67
CA ALA A 193 0.17 -9.61 9.28
C ALA A 193 -1.17 -8.87 9.07
N GLY A 194 -1.46 -7.84 9.88
CA GLY A 194 -2.66 -7.00 9.74
C GLY A 194 -2.68 -6.06 8.53
N GLN A 195 -1.52 -5.75 7.95
CA GLN A 195 -1.37 -4.86 6.78
C GLN A 195 -1.17 -5.62 5.46
N LEU A 196 -1.29 -6.95 5.49
CA LEU A 196 -1.11 -7.78 4.31
C LEU A 196 -2.10 -7.40 3.20
N ASN A 197 -1.58 -7.12 2.01
CA ASN A 197 -2.36 -6.63 0.88
C ASN A 197 -2.07 -7.40 -0.41
N THR A 198 -2.93 -7.22 -1.42
CA THR A 198 -2.83 -7.97 -2.68
C THR A 198 -1.62 -7.56 -3.52
N TYR A 199 -1.27 -6.27 -3.55
CA TYR A 199 -0.17 -5.77 -4.38
C TYR A 199 1.17 -6.36 -3.95
N ASP A 200 1.49 -6.33 -2.66
CA ASP A 200 2.79 -6.78 -2.15
C ASP A 200 2.98 -8.29 -2.31
N VAL A 201 1.91 -9.09 -2.16
CA VAL A 201 1.93 -10.54 -2.42
C VAL A 201 2.19 -10.84 -3.90
N LEU A 202 1.66 -10.03 -4.82
CA LEU A 202 1.87 -10.23 -6.26
C LEU A 202 3.24 -9.74 -6.74
N VAL A 203 3.77 -8.67 -6.14
CA VAL A 203 5.13 -8.17 -6.45
C VAL A 203 6.18 -9.15 -5.96
N ALA A 204 5.96 -9.76 -4.79
CA ALA A 204 6.86 -10.76 -4.25
C ALA A 204 6.79 -12.08 -5.01
N ASP A 205 7.96 -12.67 -5.18
CA ASP A 205 8.10 -14.00 -5.75
C ASP A 205 7.71 -15.03 -4.67
N GLU A 206 8.29 -14.92 -3.48
CA GLU A 206 8.00 -15.83 -2.37
C GLU A 206 7.51 -15.07 -1.15
N VAL A 207 6.65 -15.72 -0.37
CA VAL A 207 6.07 -15.16 0.85
C VAL A 207 6.54 -16.00 2.03
N VAL A 208 7.17 -15.35 3.00
CA VAL A 208 7.69 -15.99 4.20
C VAL A 208 6.93 -15.44 5.40
N PHE A 209 6.26 -16.31 6.14
CA PHE A 209 5.57 -15.97 7.39
C PHE A 209 6.40 -16.39 8.59
N THR A 210 6.36 -15.61 9.67
CA THR A 210 6.65 -16.17 10.98
C THR A 210 5.48 -16.99 11.49
N GLU A 211 5.72 -18.01 12.33
CA GLU A 211 4.65 -18.81 12.94
C GLU A 211 3.63 -17.93 13.68
N ALA A 212 4.11 -16.95 14.43
CA ALA A 212 3.27 -15.99 15.14
C ALA A 212 2.40 -15.16 14.18
N ALA A 213 2.99 -14.63 13.10
CA ALA A 213 2.27 -13.86 12.10
C ALA A 213 1.21 -14.69 11.36
N LEU A 214 1.53 -15.95 11.05
CA LEU A 214 0.58 -16.86 10.41
C LEU A 214 -0.60 -17.18 11.33
N ALA A 215 -0.33 -17.44 12.62
CA ALA A 215 -1.37 -17.67 13.61
C ALA A 215 -2.30 -16.46 13.76
N GLU A 216 -1.73 -15.25 13.83
CA GLU A 216 -2.51 -14.01 13.89
C GLU A 216 -3.37 -13.84 12.62
N PHE A 217 -2.78 -14.05 11.44
CA PHE A 217 -3.47 -13.90 10.16
C PHE A 217 -4.66 -14.86 10.03
N VAL A 218 -4.49 -16.12 10.45
CA VAL A 218 -5.56 -17.13 10.44
C VAL A 218 -6.64 -16.81 11.47
N ALA A 219 -6.28 -16.26 12.63
CA ALA A 219 -7.23 -15.89 13.68
C ALA A 219 -8.03 -14.61 13.37
N SER A 220 -7.44 -13.65 12.66
CA SER A 220 -8.03 -12.35 12.34
C SER A 220 -9.43 -12.38 11.69
N PRO A 221 -9.76 -13.24 10.70
CA PRO A 221 -11.11 -13.32 10.13
C PRO A 221 -12.20 -13.75 11.14
N ALA A 222 -11.84 -14.41 12.25
CA ALA A 222 -12.79 -14.90 13.26
C ALA A 222 -13.31 -13.79 14.19
N LYS A 223 -12.66 -12.62 14.26
CA LYS A 223 -13.06 -11.55 15.20
C LYS A 223 -14.35 -10.80 14.79
N GLY A 224 -14.85 -11.04 13.57
CA GLY A 224 -16.06 -10.40 13.03
C GLY A 224 -17.31 -11.28 12.92
N ARG A 225 -17.22 -12.57 13.26
CA ARG A 225 -18.34 -13.51 13.24
C ARG A 225 -18.11 -14.48 14.39
N GLY A 226 -18.98 -14.48 15.39
CA GLY A 226 -18.83 -15.33 16.58
C GLY A 226 -18.57 -16.78 16.20
N VAL A 227 -17.30 -17.17 16.29
CA VAL A 227 -16.86 -18.56 16.30
C VAL A 227 -16.50 -18.82 17.75
N THR A 228 -17.26 -19.71 18.38
CA THR A 228 -16.94 -20.30 19.68
C THR A 228 -15.51 -20.82 19.62
N LYS A 229 -14.65 -20.31 20.52
CA LYS A 229 -13.31 -20.85 20.72
C LYS A 229 -13.42 -22.36 20.88
N PRO A 230 -12.50 -23.18 20.32
CA PRO A 230 -12.47 -24.60 20.64
C PRO A 230 -12.27 -24.74 22.16
N ASP A 231 -13.21 -25.45 22.78
CA ASP A 231 -13.23 -25.71 24.20
C ASP A 231 -12.07 -26.64 24.56
N LEU A 232 -11.17 -26.16 25.42
CA LEU A 232 -10.06 -26.93 25.96
C LEU A 232 -10.31 -27.31 27.44
N THR A 233 -11.57 -27.29 27.91
CA THR A 233 -11.90 -27.77 29.25
C THR A 233 -12.28 -29.25 29.25
N THR A 234 -11.53 -30.01 30.05
CA THR A 234 -11.81 -31.40 30.43
C THR A 234 -13.25 -31.54 30.94
N PRO A 235 -14.04 -32.53 30.49
CA PRO A 235 -15.41 -32.68 30.97
C PRO A 235 -15.43 -33.13 32.44
N ASP A 236 -16.04 -32.29 33.29
CA ASP A 236 -16.35 -32.62 34.68
C ASP A 236 -17.37 -33.76 34.76
N ILE A 237 -17.07 -34.70 35.65
CA ILE A 237 -17.85 -35.91 35.94
C ILE A 237 -19.14 -35.51 36.69
N PRO A 238 -20.32 -36.04 36.33
CA PRO A 238 -21.59 -35.64 36.94
C PRO A 238 -21.71 -36.16 38.39
N GLY A 239 -21.69 -35.24 39.36
CA GLY A 239 -21.91 -35.58 40.77
C GLY A 239 -21.74 -34.47 41.81
N ALA A 240 -21.58 -33.19 41.43
CA ALA A 240 -21.41 -32.09 42.39
C ALA A 240 -22.66 -31.19 42.47
N ILE A 241 -23.05 -30.90 43.71
CA ILE A 241 -24.24 -30.17 44.14
C ILE A 241 -24.15 -28.69 43.69
N PRO A 242 -25.22 -28.06 43.18
CA PRO A 242 -25.18 -26.66 42.77
C PRO A 242 -25.02 -25.72 43.97
N SER A 243 -24.00 -24.85 43.91
CA SER A 243 -23.75 -23.79 44.89
C SER A 243 -24.83 -22.71 44.79
N ILE A 244 -25.47 -22.46 45.93
CA ILE A 244 -26.50 -21.46 46.20
C ILE A 244 -25.96 -20.03 46.11
N GLN A 245 -26.67 -19.16 45.39
CA GLN A 245 -26.45 -17.70 45.43
C GLN A 245 -27.02 -17.15 46.75
N GLY A 246 -26.15 -16.54 47.57
CA GLY A 246 -26.53 -15.89 48.82
C GLY A 246 -26.34 -14.37 48.73
N GLU A 247 -27.44 -13.64 48.96
CA GLU A 247 -27.46 -12.21 49.25
C GLU A 247 -27.00 -11.92 50.69
N GLY A 248 -26.36 -10.76 50.89
CA GLY A 248 -26.58 -9.92 52.07
C GLY A 248 -25.39 -9.64 53.01
N THR A 249 -25.28 -8.35 53.38
CA THR A 249 -24.63 -7.76 54.59
C THR A 249 -23.14 -7.40 54.44
N THR A 250 -22.62 -6.18 54.69
CA THR A 250 -23.08 -4.95 55.37
C THR A 250 -22.36 -3.71 54.81
N ASP A 251 -23.12 -2.62 54.75
CA ASP A 251 -22.83 -1.19 54.90
C ASP A 251 -21.41 -0.72 55.31
N LEU A 252 -20.92 0.30 54.59
CA LEU A 252 -20.50 1.57 55.21
C LEU A 252 -20.96 2.75 54.31
N ASP A 253 -21.65 3.65 54.99
CA ASP A 253 -22.54 4.75 54.60
C ASP A 253 -21.80 6.05 54.20
N LEU A 254 -22.60 7.07 53.84
CA LEU A 254 -22.39 8.48 53.47
C LEU A 254 -22.51 8.69 51.94
N GLY A 255 -23.71 8.88 51.34
CA GLY A 255 -24.76 9.86 51.65
C GLY A 255 -24.29 11.26 51.20
N GLU A 256 -24.93 12.06 50.34
CA GLU A 256 -26.27 12.19 49.76
C GLU A 256 -26.12 13.11 48.51
N SER A 257 -26.98 12.92 47.51
CA SER A 257 -27.14 13.71 46.26
C SER A 257 -27.98 15.02 46.49
N PRO A 258 -28.51 15.78 45.50
CA PRO A 258 -28.01 16.28 44.20
C PRO A 258 -28.39 17.78 43.88
N ALA A 259 -28.01 18.23 42.67
CA ALA A 259 -28.71 19.16 41.72
C ALA A 259 -28.50 20.70 41.73
N GLU A 260 -27.81 21.19 40.66
CA GLU A 260 -28.08 22.28 39.66
C GLU A 260 -28.83 23.61 40.00
N PRO A 261 -28.84 24.67 39.13
CA PRO A 261 -27.98 25.10 38.00
C PRO A 261 -27.67 26.64 37.91
N ALA A 262 -26.80 27.05 36.96
CA ALA A 262 -26.62 28.33 36.19
C ALA A 262 -26.81 29.74 36.83
N PRO A 263 -26.06 30.80 36.38
CA PRO A 263 -26.53 31.58 35.22
C PRO A 263 -25.45 32.23 34.32
N GLU A 264 -25.84 32.53 33.08
CA GLU A 264 -25.21 33.54 32.20
C GLU A 264 -25.72 34.96 32.53
N THR A 265 -24.92 36.02 32.30
CA THR A 265 -25.24 37.15 31.40
C THR A 265 -24.41 38.44 31.63
N THR A 266 -23.96 39.01 30.50
CA THR A 266 -23.86 40.46 30.13
C THR A 266 -22.58 41.30 30.36
N SER A 267 -22.05 41.76 29.20
CA SER A 267 -21.79 43.16 28.81
C SER A 267 -20.53 43.91 29.30
N ALA A 268 -19.59 44.20 28.39
CA ALA A 268 -19.39 45.56 27.80
C ALA A 268 -18.03 45.70 27.07
N ALA A 269 -18.04 46.41 25.94
CA ALA A 269 -16.92 46.69 25.05
C ALA A 269 -16.10 47.94 25.45
N ARG A 270 -14.79 48.00 25.12
CA ARG A 270 -14.10 49.23 24.66
C ARG A 270 -12.68 49.00 24.11
N THR A 271 -12.53 49.25 22.81
CA THR A 271 -11.48 50.01 22.07
C THR A 271 -10.05 50.15 22.63
N ALA A 272 -9.05 49.80 21.80
CA ALA A 272 -8.01 50.71 21.23
C ALA A 272 -6.63 50.03 21.05
N ALA A 273 -6.10 50.06 19.81
CA ALA A 273 -4.67 49.98 19.50
C ALA A 273 -4.02 51.38 19.76
N PRO A 274 -2.68 51.54 19.89
CA PRO A 274 -1.78 51.45 18.72
C PRO A 274 -0.31 51.00 18.97
N ALA A 275 0.38 50.70 17.85
CA ALA A 275 1.78 51.00 17.45
C ALA A 275 2.94 50.86 18.46
N ALA A 276 3.97 50.00 18.24
CA ALA A 276 5.09 50.04 17.26
C ALA A 276 6.39 50.66 17.83
N THR A 277 7.53 50.30 17.20
CA THR A 277 8.94 50.79 17.37
C THR A 277 9.82 49.90 18.29
N THR A 278 10.99 49.34 17.93
CA THR A 278 11.93 49.35 16.77
C THR A 278 12.99 48.25 17.05
N ALA A 279 13.20 47.23 16.21
CA ALA A 279 14.21 47.06 15.15
C ALA A 279 15.69 47.38 15.50
N GLN A 280 16.57 46.37 15.40
CA GLN A 280 17.98 46.47 14.99
C GLN A 280 18.44 45.05 14.58
N GLU A 281 18.47 44.70 13.29
CA GLU A 281 19.45 45.02 12.23
C GLU A 281 20.74 44.19 12.28
N ALA A 282 20.88 43.26 11.34
CA ALA A 282 22.15 42.92 10.67
C ALA A 282 21.84 42.32 9.29
N ALA A 283 22.34 43.00 8.26
CA ALA A 283 22.11 42.78 6.83
C ALA A 283 23.23 41.88 6.20
N PRO A 284 23.13 41.50 4.91
CA PRO A 284 23.69 40.26 4.34
C PRO A 284 25.06 40.43 3.65
N ALA A 285 25.76 39.31 3.48
CA ALA A 285 26.95 39.21 2.64
C ALA A 285 26.63 38.64 1.24
N THR A 286 27.37 39.19 0.28
CA THR A 286 27.24 39.21 -1.17
C THR A 286 27.62 37.92 -1.91
N ALA A 287 27.10 37.78 -3.13
CA ALA A 287 27.53 36.83 -4.15
C ALA A 287 28.82 37.28 -4.85
N ALA A 288 29.83 36.42 -4.92
CA ALA A 288 30.74 36.25 -6.05
C ALA A 288 31.68 35.04 -5.82
N GLU A 289 31.84 34.25 -6.89
CA GLU A 289 33.02 33.42 -7.25
C GLU A 289 32.90 31.87 -7.19
N ALA A 290 33.24 31.27 -8.35
CA ALA A 290 33.42 29.86 -8.73
C ALA A 290 32.16 28.97 -8.80
N ALA A 291 31.53 28.65 -9.94
CA ALA A 291 32.00 28.33 -11.30
C ALA A 291 32.96 27.12 -11.37
N ALA A 292 32.42 25.89 -11.43
CA ALA A 292 32.85 24.78 -12.29
C ALA A 292 32.13 23.46 -11.91
N ALA A 293 31.14 23.05 -12.71
CA ALA A 293 30.70 21.65 -12.78
C ALA A 293 30.27 21.37 -14.24
N PRO A 294 30.92 20.47 -14.98
CA PRO A 294 30.62 20.25 -16.38
C PRO A 294 29.43 19.31 -16.57
N VAL A 295 28.61 19.65 -17.56
CA VAL A 295 27.62 18.77 -18.20
C VAL A 295 28.27 18.19 -19.47
N ALA A 296 27.91 16.92 -19.78
CA ALA A 296 28.15 16.11 -20.99
C ALA A 296 28.99 14.86 -20.66
N GLN A 297 28.64 13.63 -21.03
CA GLN A 297 27.88 13.15 -22.19
C GLN A 297 27.07 11.89 -21.83
N ALA A 298 25.89 11.76 -22.45
CA ALA A 298 25.10 10.54 -22.51
C ALA A 298 25.23 9.95 -23.92
N GLU A 299 25.91 8.82 -24.05
CA GLU A 299 25.91 7.86 -25.17
C GLU A 299 26.64 6.63 -24.59
N VAL A 300 26.08 5.43 -24.50
CA VAL A 300 25.94 4.45 -25.59
C VAL A 300 24.85 3.45 -25.19
N ALA A 301 23.85 3.29 -26.06
CA ALA A 301 22.92 2.17 -26.02
C ALA A 301 23.64 0.90 -26.52
N ASN A 302 23.67 -0.13 -25.69
CA ASN A 302 24.17 -1.45 -26.04
C ASN A 302 23.08 -2.19 -26.83
N ALA A 303 23.05 -1.99 -28.15
CA ALA A 303 22.34 -2.86 -29.08
C ALA A 303 23.28 -4.02 -29.43
N GLY A 304 22.86 -5.23 -29.07
CA GLY A 304 23.60 -6.46 -29.37
C GLY A 304 23.78 -6.66 -30.87
N ALA A 305 25.01 -6.94 -31.25
CA ALA A 305 25.39 -7.42 -32.56
C ALA A 305 25.06 -8.92 -32.67
N ASP A 306 24.21 -9.29 -33.64
CA ASP A 306 24.42 -10.50 -34.46
C ASP A 306 23.52 -10.44 -35.71
N ALA A 307 24.10 -10.06 -36.86
CA ALA A 307 23.61 -10.35 -38.22
C ALA A 307 24.57 -9.73 -39.25
N THR A 308 25.58 -10.51 -39.62
CA THR A 308 26.48 -10.24 -40.75
C THR A 308 25.69 -10.26 -42.07
N PRO A 309 25.81 -9.25 -42.96
CA PRO A 309 25.26 -9.35 -44.31
C PRO A 309 26.22 -10.13 -45.22
N PRO A 310 25.75 -11.06 -46.08
CA PRO A 310 26.62 -11.67 -47.09
C PRO A 310 26.82 -10.74 -48.29
N THR A 311 28.10 -10.64 -48.66
CA THR A 311 28.69 -10.00 -49.82
C THR A 311 28.13 -10.52 -51.15
N GLU A 312 27.95 -9.60 -52.10
CA GLU A 312 27.68 -9.87 -53.51
C GLU A 312 28.88 -10.57 -54.18
N ASP A 313 28.64 -11.70 -54.83
CA ASP A 313 29.45 -12.18 -55.96
C ASP A 313 28.49 -12.83 -56.98
N GLY A 314 28.61 -12.39 -58.23
CA GLY A 314 27.66 -12.70 -59.30
C GLY A 314 27.82 -14.06 -59.97
N THR A 315 26.85 -14.39 -60.83
CA THR A 315 26.98 -15.05 -62.15
C THR A 315 25.72 -15.86 -62.49
N THR A 316 25.06 -15.44 -63.59
CA THR A 316 24.16 -16.15 -64.53
C THR A 316 22.94 -16.92 -64.00
N ASP A 317 21.73 -16.55 -64.43
CA ASP A 317 21.03 -17.24 -65.55
C ASP A 317 19.81 -16.43 -66.04
N ALA A 318 19.32 -16.78 -67.21
CA ALA A 318 18.66 -15.94 -68.21
C ALA A 318 17.11 -15.86 -68.21
N THR A 319 16.63 -14.95 -69.09
CA THR A 319 15.36 -14.97 -69.89
C THR A 319 14.08 -14.34 -69.28
N PRO A 320 13.12 -13.81 -70.09
CA PRO A 320 12.85 -12.37 -70.23
C PRO A 320 11.33 -12.03 -70.19
N GLU A 321 10.99 -10.80 -70.62
CA GLU A 321 9.66 -10.28 -71.04
C GLU A 321 8.70 -9.77 -69.93
N GLU A 322 8.37 -8.47 -69.93
CA GLU A 322 7.17 -7.91 -70.61
C GLU A 322 7.06 -6.37 -70.41
N LYS A 323 6.86 -5.64 -71.54
CA LYS A 323 6.20 -4.32 -71.82
C LYS A 323 6.11 -3.24 -70.72
N ALA A 324 6.26 -1.93 -70.95
CA ALA A 324 6.15 -1.06 -72.14
C ALA A 324 7.02 0.19 -71.95
#